data_AF-A0A1V5YQV8-F1
#
_entry.id   AF-A0A1V5YQV8-F1
#
_cell.length_a   1.000
_cell.length_b   1.000
_cell.length_c   1.000
_cell.angle_alpha   90.00
_cell.angle_beta   90.00
_cell.angle_gamma   90.00
#
_symmetry.space_group_name_H-M   'P 1'
#
loop_
_entity.id
_entity.type
_entity.pdbx_description
1 polymer ?
#
loop_
_entity_poly.entity_id
_entity_poly.type
_entity_poly.pdbx_seq_one_letter_code
_entity_poly.pdbx_strand_id
1 'polypeptide(L)' 'MVADTSMELHAGHGLTVRNLLPVARMPFLHEVNIGHDIMARALFIGIDAAVKEILGVLRDVEMAFD' A
#
# COMPACT_ATOMS: atom_id res chain seq x y z
N MET A 1 -6.42 -10.81 -18.81
CA MET A 1 -6.30 -10.03 -17.55
C MET A 1 -5.07 -9.14 -17.64
N VAL A 2 -4.89 -8.14 -16.75
CA VAL A 2 -3.61 -7.39 -16.68
C VAL A 2 -2.41 -8.34 -16.50
N ALA A 3 -2.61 -9.46 -15.80
CA ALA A 3 -1.61 -10.52 -15.65
C ALA A 3 -1.18 -11.20 -16.97
N ASP A 4 -1.95 -11.06 -18.05
CA ASP A 4 -1.65 -11.65 -19.37
C ASP A 4 -1.05 -10.63 -20.35
N THR A 5 -0.68 -9.43 -19.87
CA THR A 5 -0.10 -8.36 -20.67
C THR A 5 1.26 -7.94 -20.11
N SER A 6 1.98 -7.08 -20.84
CA SER A 6 3.23 -6.48 -20.37
C SER A 6 3.00 -5.24 -19.47
N MET A 7 1.83 -5.12 -18.85
CA MET A 7 1.47 -3.98 -18.00
C MET A 7 1.67 -4.33 -16.52
N GLU A 8 2.16 -3.36 -15.75
CA GLU A 8 2.22 -3.47 -14.29
C GLU A 8 0.84 -3.21 -13.66
N LEU A 9 0.52 -3.95 -12.59
CA LEU A 9 -0.69 -3.73 -11.80
C LEU A 9 -0.40 -2.76 -10.67
N HIS A 10 -1.07 -1.61 -10.68
CA HIS A 10 -0.98 -0.60 -9.62
C HIS A 10 -2.35 -0.42 -8.95
N ALA A 11 -2.37 -0.06 -7.66
CA ALA A 11 -3.60 0.25 -6.90
C ALA A 11 -3.41 1.51 -6.03
N GLY A 12 -4.47 2.02 -5.38
CA GLY A 12 -4.26 3.16 -4.46
C GLY A 12 -5.48 3.97 -4.04
N HIS A 13 -6.47 4.15 -4.92
CA HIS A 13 -7.61 5.03 -4.62
C HIS A 13 -8.43 4.51 -3.44
N GLY A 14 -8.59 5.33 -2.40
CA GLY A 14 -9.34 4.99 -1.19
C GLY A 14 -8.64 4.01 -0.23
N LEU A 15 -7.38 3.65 -0.51
CA LEU A 15 -6.61 2.85 0.43
C LEU A 15 -6.25 3.66 1.67
N THR A 16 -6.24 2.97 2.79
CA THR A 16 -5.89 3.44 4.11
C THR A 16 -4.97 2.41 4.77
N VAL A 17 -4.24 2.80 5.81
CA VAL A 17 -3.44 1.85 6.61
C VAL A 17 -4.25 0.64 7.08
N ARG A 18 -5.57 0.78 7.31
CA ARG A 18 -6.44 -0.27 7.85
C ARG A 18 -6.93 -1.28 6.82
N ASN A 19 -7.03 -0.89 5.54
CA ASN A 19 -7.56 -1.76 4.48
C ASN A 19 -6.51 -2.11 3.42
N LEU A 20 -5.27 -1.65 3.57
CA LEU A 20 -4.17 -1.91 2.63
C LEU A 20 -3.79 -3.39 2.58
N LEU A 21 -3.72 -4.09 3.72
CA LEU A 21 -3.22 -5.46 3.81
C LEU A 21 -3.83 -6.45 2.77
N PRO A 22 -5.15 -6.57 2.62
CA PRO A 22 -5.73 -7.48 1.62
C PRO A 22 -5.38 -7.10 0.18
N VAL A 23 -5.19 -5.81 -0.13
CA VAL A 23 -4.77 -5.36 -1.46
C VAL A 23 -3.30 -5.62 -1.67
N ALA A 24 -2.45 -5.34 -0.69
CA ALA A 24 -1.02 -5.59 -0.73
C ALA A 24 -0.68 -7.08 -0.96
N ARG A 25 -1.55 -8.01 -0.54
CA ARG A 25 -1.41 -9.45 -0.78
C ARG A 25 -1.89 -9.92 -2.17
N MET A 26 -2.41 -9.02 -3.00
CA MET A 26 -2.87 -9.40 -4.33
C MET A 26 -1.67 -9.82 -5.21
N PRO A 27 -1.78 -10.94 -5.94
CA PRO A 27 -0.70 -11.36 -6.82
C PRO A 27 -0.47 -10.34 -7.94
N PHE A 28 0.79 -10.20 -8.35
CA PHE A 28 1.23 -9.32 -9.44
C PHE A 28 1.10 -7.81 -9.17
N LEU A 29 0.67 -7.39 -7.97
CA LEU A 29 0.68 -5.98 -7.59
C LEU A 29 2.11 -5.46 -7.53
N HIS A 30 2.40 -4.40 -8.28
CA HIS A 30 3.71 -3.78 -8.35
C HIS A 30 3.84 -2.59 -7.38
N GLU A 31 2.80 -1.74 -7.30
CA GLU A 31 2.85 -0.51 -6.53
C GLU A 31 1.48 -0.11 -5.95
N VAL A 32 1.50 0.56 -4.80
CA VAL A 32 0.35 1.28 -4.24
C VAL A 32 0.61 2.78 -4.12
N ASN A 33 -0.32 3.59 -4.60
CA ASN A 33 -0.28 5.05 -4.53
C ASN A 33 -1.33 5.58 -3.54
N ILE A 34 -0.91 5.97 -2.34
CA ILE A 34 -1.81 6.39 -1.25
C ILE A 34 -1.56 7.87 -0.91
N GLY A 35 -2.58 8.72 -1.11
CA GLY A 35 -2.49 10.16 -0.82
C GLY A 35 -3.27 10.59 0.42
N HIS A 36 -4.60 10.56 0.32
CA HIS A 36 -5.49 11.16 1.33
C HIS A 36 -5.28 10.58 2.74
N ASP A 37 -5.14 9.27 2.90
CA ASP A 37 -4.95 8.65 4.21
C ASP A 37 -3.61 9.06 4.85
N ILE A 38 -2.51 9.07 4.07
CA ILE A 38 -1.19 9.51 4.56
C ILE A 38 -1.27 10.96 5.05
N MET A 39 -1.83 11.86 4.24
CA MET A 39 -1.93 13.28 4.62
C MET A 39 -2.87 13.50 5.80
N ALA A 40 -4.02 12.83 5.83
CA ALA A 40 -4.97 12.92 6.94
C ALA A 40 -4.34 12.47 8.27
N ARG A 41 -3.54 11.40 8.25
CA ARG A 41 -2.82 10.91 9.44
C ARG A 41 -1.65 11.83 9.81
N ALA A 42 -0.91 12.33 8.82
CA ALA A 42 0.23 13.22 9.03
C ALA A 42 -0.12 14.50 9.81
N LEU A 43 -1.37 14.98 9.72
CA LEU A 43 -1.86 16.12 10.52
C LEU A 43 -1.80 15.85 12.05
N PHE A 44 -1.84 14.59 12.47
CA PHE A 44 -1.86 14.20 13.89
C PHE A 44 -0.53 13.63 14.38
N ILE A 45 0.17 12.87 13.52
CA ILE A 45 1.38 12.12 13.91
C ILE A 45 2.65 12.54 13.15
N GLY A 46 2.55 13.49 12.22
CA GLY A 46 3.63 13.88 11.32
C GLY A 46 3.79 12.93 10.13
N ILE A 47 4.37 13.46 9.04
CA ILE A 47 4.47 12.75 7.76
C ILE A 47 5.35 11.49 7.82
N ASP A 48 6.46 11.54 8.56
CA ASP A 48 7.38 10.41 8.71
C ASP A 48 6.69 9.21 9.39
N ALA A 49 5.95 9.45 10.48
CA ALA A 49 5.21 8.39 11.17
C ALA A 49 4.08 7.83 10.29
N ALA A 50 3.33 8.70 9.60
CA ALA A 50 2.24 8.28 8.71
C ALA A 50 2.73 7.40 7.55
N VAL A 51 3.86 7.74 6.93
CA VAL A 51 4.47 6.90 5.88
C VAL A 51 4.98 5.57 6.47
N LYS A 52 5.60 5.58 7.65
CA LYS A 52 6.09 4.37 8.31
C LYS A 52 4.98 3.37 8.64
N GLU A 53 3.77 3.85 8.96
CA GLU A 53 2.61 2.97 9.15
C GLU A 53 2.21 2.23 7.86
N ILE A 54 2.19 2.91 6.72
CA ILE A 54 1.95 2.27 5.41
C ILE A 54 3.05 1.25 5.09
N LEU A 55 4.32 1.64 5.26
CA LEU A 55 5.47 0.76 5.03
C LEU A 55 5.52 -0.42 6.01
N GLY A 56 4.93 -0.30 7.21
CA GLY A 56 4.77 -1.40 8.14
C GLY A 56 3.92 -2.51 7.55
N VAL A 57 2.75 -2.14 7.02
CA VAL A 57 1.83 -3.10 6.36
C VAL A 57 2.50 -3.78 5.15
N LEU A 58 3.25 -3.03 4.33
CA LEU A 58 3.91 -3.59 3.14
C LEU A 58 5.06 -4.55 3.51
N ARG A 59 5.85 -4.25 4.55
CA ARG A 59 6.92 -5.14 5.02
C ARG A 59 6.39 -6.45 5.59
N ASP A 60 5.26 -6.42 6.30
CA ASP A 60 4.59 -7.63 6.79
C ASP A 60 4.16 -8.57 5.66
N VAL A 61 3.92 -8.02 4.46
CA VAL A 61 3.56 -8.78 3.28
C VAL A 61 4.81 -9.38 2.61
N GLU A 62 5.89 -8.61 2.49
CA GLU A 62 7.17 -9.08 1.92
C GLU A 62 7.71 -10.27 2.73
N MET A 63 7.71 -10.17 4.07
CA MET A 63 8.12 -11.28 4.96
C MET A 63 7.23 -12.52 4.90
N ALA A 64 6.02 -12.43 4.35
CA ALA A 64 5.09 -13.57 4.24
C ALA A 64 5.27 -14.37 2.95
N PHE A 65 6.11 -13.89 2.02
CA PHE A 65 6.42 -14.54 0.76
C PHE A 65 7.85 -15.12 0.70
N ASP A 66 8.69 -14.85 1.71
CA ASP A 66 9.96 -15.54 1.99
C ASP A 66 9.75 -16.86 2.76
#